data_AF-A0A1M6N434-F1
#
_entry.id   AF-A0A1M6N434-F1
#
_cell.length_a   1.000
_cell.length_b   1.000
_cell.length_c   1.000
_cell.angle_alpha   90.00
_cell.angle_beta   90.00
_cell.angle_gamma   90.00
#
_symmetry.space_group_name_H-M   'P 1'
#
loop_
_entity.id
_entity.type
_entity.pdbx_description
1 polymer ?
#
loop_
_entity_poly.entity_id
_entity_poly.type
_entity_poly.pdbx_seq_one_letter_code
_entity_poly.pdbx_strand_id
1 'polypeptide(L)'
;MMQTAAAQGLSARVNLGVQLVALLLAVALRAARPGLVTEFLVATVIAPLLALLPAALAVAALRLERLTARLAVPFVLCALSLVAFGALAPDVADGARWVPIFDLLGVRARHPIRMDIVGRVLGAGYLLALGWTAVRFRIEARAAAGR
;
A
#
# COMPACT_ATOMS: atom_id res chain seq x y z
N MET A 1 -30.13 -19.12 19.84
CA MET A 1 -28.92 -19.74 19.24
C MET A 1 -28.40 -18.83 18.13
N MET A 2 -27.65 -17.77 18.46
CA MET A 2 -26.91 -16.99 17.47
C MET A 2 -25.52 -17.60 17.38
N GLN A 3 -25.31 -18.44 16.37
CA GLN A 3 -23.96 -18.86 15.99
C GLN A 3 -23.16 -17.59 15.69
N THR A 4 -22.15 -17.36 16.52
CA THR A 4 -21.05 -16.47 16.27
C THR A 4 -20.56 -16.74 14.85
N ALA A 5 -20.70 -15.75 13.95
CA ALA A 5 -19.99 -15.71 12.70
C ALA A 5 -18.50 -15.66 13.04
N ALA A 6 -17.92 -16.84 13.27
CA ALA A 6 -16.53 -17.02 13.56
C ALA A 6 -15.76 -16.35 12.43
N ALA A 7 -14.98 -15.34 12.84
CA ALA A 7 -14.10 -14.54 12.01
C ALA A 7 -13.55 -15.37 10.83
N GLN A 8 -14.05 -15.12 9.63
CA GLN A 8 -13.43 -15.60 8.41
C GLN A 8 -12.12 -14.84 8.24
N GLY A 9 -11.07 -15.35 8.87
CA GLY A 9 -9.74 -14.77 8.80
C GLY A 9 -9.22 -14.84 7.36
N LEU A 10 -8.56 -13.77 6.91
CA LEU A 10 -7.91 -13.73 5.59
C LEU A 10 -6.73 -14.70 5.60
N SER A 11 -6.60 -15.56 4.59
CA SER A 11 -5.42 -16.42 4.46
C SER A 11 -4.15 -15.58 4.37
N ALA A 12 -3.12 -15.94 5.14
CA ALA A 12 -1.85 -15.21 5.12
C ALA A 12 -1.19 -15.23 3.72
N ARG A 13 -1.37 -16.33 2.97
CA ARG A 13 -0.89 -16.45 1.57
C ARG A 13 -1.62 -15.49 0.63
N VAL A 14 -2.94 -15.36 0.79
CA VAL A 14 -3.74 -14.40 0.01
C VAL A 14 -3.30 -12.97 0.32
N ASN A 15 -3.09 -12.63 1.59
CA ASN A 15 -2.59 -11.32 1.98
C ASN A 15 -1.22 -11.01 1.35
N LEU A 16 -0.28 -11.95 1.40
CA LEU A 16 1.01 -11.78 0.73
C LEU A 16 0.84 -11.56 -0.77
N GLY A 17 0.00 -12.34 -1.44
CA GLY A 17 -0.34 -12.14 -2.85
C GLY A 17 -0.87 -10.75 -3.13
N VAL A 18 -1.80 -10.25 -2.29
CA VAL A 18 -2.34 -8.89 -2.41
C VAL A 18 -1.26 -7.82 -2.26
N GLN A 19 -0.34 -7.94 -1.29
CA GLN A 19 0.75 -6.97 -1.10
C GLN A 19 1.72 -6.97 -2.29
N LEU A 20 2.08 -8.15 -2.81
CA LEU A 20 2.96 -8.27 -3.97
C LEU A 20 2.31 -7.70 -5.23
N VAL A 21 1.04 -8.02 -5.47
CA VAL A 21 0.27 -7.46 -6.60
C VAL A 21 0.15 -5.94 -6.48
N ALA A 22 -0.16 -5.42 -5.29
CA ALA A 22 -0.24 -3.98 -5.04
C ALA A 22 1.09 -3.27 -5.32
N LEU A 23 2.20 -3.85 -4.86
CA LEU A 23 3.54 -3.34 -5.11
C LEU A 23 3.88 -3.34 -6.61
N LEU A 24 3.68 -4.48 -7.29
CA LEU A 24 3.94 -4.61 -8.72
C LEU A 24 3.08 -3.64 -9.54
N LEU A 25 1.81 -3.49 -9.18
CA LEU A 25 0.90 -2.57 -9.85
C LEU A 25 1.33 -1.11 -9.63
N ALA A 26 1.67 -0.72 -8.40
CA ALA A 26 2.18 0.62 -8.12
C ALA A 26 3.48 0.90 -8.90
N VAL A 27 4.40 -0.06 -8.96
CA VAL A 27 5.63 0.05 -9.75
C VAL A 27 5.33 0.15 -11.25
N ALA A 28 4.45 -0.71 -11.79
CA ALA A 28 4.09 -0.70 -13.21
C ALA A 28 3.44 0.63 -13.63
N LEU A 29 2.53 1.16 -12.81
CA LEU A 29 1.88 2.45 -13.03
C LEU A 29 2.90 3.60 -13.07
N ARG A 30 3.93 3.54 -12.23
CA ARG A 30 5.00 4.54 -12.16
C ARG A 30 6.11 4.34 -13.20
N ALA A 31 6.31 3.11 -13.67
CA ALA A 31 7.27 2.77 -14.72
C ALA A 31 6.74 3.09 -16.13
N ALA A 32 5.42 3.03 -16.34
CA ALA A 32 4.79 3.38 -17.61
C ALA A 32 5.04 4.85 -18.02
N ARG A 33 5.29 5.74 -17.06
CA ARG A 33 5.73 7.12 -17.27
C ARG A 33 6.74 7.51 -16.20
N PRO A 34 8.05 7.31 -16.43
CA PRO A 34 9.07 7.72 -15.48
C PRO A 34 9.12 9.24 -15.38
N GLY A 35 9.08 9.76 -14.15
CA GLY A 35 9.36 11.16 -13.82
C GLY A 35 10.03 11.26 -12.45
N LEU A 36 10.15 12.46 -11.87
CA LEU A 36 10.89 12.72 -10.63
C LEU A 36 10.46 11.84 -9.46
N VAL A 37 9.19 11.41 -9.34
CA VAL A 37 8.79 10.48 -8.25
C VAL A 37 9.30 9.07 -8.52
N THR A 38 9.40 8.64 -9.77
CA THR A 38 10.03 7.37 -10.17
C THR A 38 11.54 7.47 -10.00
N GLU A 39 12.15 8.61 -10.34
CA GLU A 39 13.55 8.90 -10.06
C GLU A 39 13.83 8.95 -8.55
N PHE A 40 12.95 9.52 -7.73
CA PHE A 40 13.11 9.53 -6.27
C PHE A 40 12.92 8.13 -5.67
N LEU A 41 11.97 7.35 -6.19
CA LEU A 41 11.81 5.93 -5.85
C LEU A 41 13.04 5.12 -6.20
N VAL A 42 13.72 5.42 -7.31
CA VAL A 42 14.94 4.71 -7.74
C VAL A 42 16.20 5.24 -7.07
N ALA A 43 16.29 6.56 -6.85
CA ALA A 43 17.47 7.26 -6.32
C ALA A 43 17.51 7.29 -4.79
N THR A 44 16.36 7.11 -4.11
CA THR A 44 16.33 7.00 -2.65
C THR A 44 16.04 5.57 -2.23
N VAL A 45 16.93 5.00 -1.42
CA VAL A 45 16.76 3.63 -0.88
C VAL A 45 15.56 3.55 0.07
N ILE A 46 15.17 4.68 0.69
CA ILE A 46 14.12 4.73 1.71
C ILE A 46 12.74 4.43 1.13
N ALA A 47 12.38 4.99 -0.03
CA ALA A 47 11.04 4.83 -0.60
C ALA A 47 10.74 3.37 -1.03
N PRO A 48 11.65 2.64 -1.72
CA PRO A 48 11.50 1.21 -1.99
C PRO A 48 11.40 0.37 -0.72
N LEU A 49 12.25 0.66 0.28
CA LEU A 49 12.18 -0.06 1.56
C LEU A 49 10.83 0.14 2.25
N LEU A 50 10.30 1.37 2.25
CA LEU A 50 8.98 1.65 2.81
C LEU A 50 7.87 0.95 2.05
N ALA A 51 7.94 0.86 0.72
CA ALA A 51 6.98 0.14 -0.12
C ALA A 51 7.01 -1.39 0.08
N LEU A 52 8.18 -1.95 0.42
CA LEU A 52 8.38 -3.37 0.68
C LEU A 52 7.93 -3.83 2.08
N LEU A 53 7.83 -2.91 3.05
CA LEU A 53 7.53 -3.25 4.44
C LEU A 53 6.22 -4.03 4.65
N PRO A 54 5.08 -3.68 4.02
CA PRO A 54 3.87 -4.50 4.13
C PRO A 54 4.05 -5.92 3.60
N ALA A 55 4.81 -6.10 2.51
CA ALA A 55 5.11 -7.42 1.98
C ALA A 55 6.01 -8.21 2.94
N ALA A 56 7.03 -7.57 3.53
CA ALA A 56 7.90 -8.20 4.53
C ALA A 56 7.12 -8.63 5.79
N LEU A 57 6.22 -7.77 6.28
CA LEU A 57 5.31 -8.10 7.38
C LEU A 57 4.35 -9.24 7.00
N ALA A 58 3.86 -9.28 5.76
CA ALA A 58 3.00 -10.36 5.27
C ALA A 58 3.75 -11.70 5.19
N VAL A 59 5.03 -11.70 4.78
CA VAL A 59 5.90 -12.89 4.83
C VAL A 59 6.07 -13.36 6.28
N ALA A 60 6.35 -12.46 7.21
CA ALA A 60 6.46 -12.82 8.62
C ALA A 60 5.14 -13.39 9.18
N ALA A 61 4.00 -12.90 8.70
CA ALA A 61 2.67 -13.35 9.07
C ALA A 61 2.26 -14.71 8.47
N LEU A 62 3.03 -15.28 7.53
CA LEU A 62 2.77 -16.63 7.02
C LEU A 62 2.77 -17.70 8.12
N ARG A 63 3.53 -17.48 9.19
CA ARG A 63 3.57 -18.37 10.37
C ARG A 63 2.24 -18.47 11.11
N LEU A 64 1.32 -17.52 10.91
CA LEU A 64 0.02 -17.46 11.59
C LEU A 64 -1.08 -18.24 10.84
N GLU A 65 -0.82 -18.71 9.60
CA GLU A 65 -1.74 -19.38 8.66
C GLU A 65 -3.00 -18.57 8.26
N ARG A 66 -3.71 -18.00 9.23
CA ARG A 66 -4.88 -17.13 9.07
C ARG A 66 -4.70 -15.84 9.86
N LEU A 67 -5.00 -14.73 9.19
CA LEU A 67 -4.99 -13.40 9.77
C LEU A 67 -6.37 -13.08 10.35
N THR A 68 -6.41 -12.54 11.57
CA THR A 68 -7.66 -12.00 12.09
C THR A 68 -8.08 -10.78 11.27
N ALA A 69 -9.38 -10.46 11.24
CA ALA A 69 -9.86 -9.24 10.58
C ALA A 69 -9.14 -7.98 11.10
N ARG A 70 -8.77 -7.97 12.39
CA ARG A 70 -8.06 -6.86 13.03
C ARG A 70 -6.65 -6.64 12.48
N LEU A 71 -6.01 -7.69 11.95
CA LEU A 71 -4.71 -7.63 11.29
C LEU A 71 -4.84 -7.49 9.77
N ALA A 72 -5.85 -8.12 9.16
CA ALA A 72 -6.08 -8.05 7.71
C ALA A 72 -6.49 -6.64 7.24
N VAL A 73 -7.31 -5.91 8.00
CA VAL A 73 -7.75 -4.54 7.65
C VAL A 73 -6.58 -3.59 7.40
N PRO A 74 -5.61 -3.41 8.31
CA PRO A 74 -4.50 -2.49 8.07
C PRO A 74 -3.58 -2.94 6.93
N PHE A 75 -3.44 -4.24 6.67
CA PHE A 75 -2.76 -4.73 5.46
C PHE A 75 -3.48 -4.31 4.18
N VAL A 76 -4.81 -4.48 4.11
CA VAL A 76 -5.59 -4.06 2.95
C VAL A 76 -5.49 -2.55 2.75
N LEU A 77 -5.51 -1.76 3.82
CA LEU A 77 -5.30 -0.31 3.74
C LEU A 77 -3.91 0.05 3.21
N CYS A 78 -2.85 -0.69 3.58
CA CYS A 78 -1.52 -0.50 2.99
C CYS A 78 -1.53 -0.76 1.49
N ALA A 79 -2.12 -1.89 1.06
CA ALA A 79 -2.19 -2.26 -0.36
C ALA A 79 -2.97 -1.23 -1.18
N LEU A 80 -4.15 -0.83 -0.70
CA LEU A 80 -4.98 0.19 -1.36
C LEU A 80 -4.28 1.54 -1.42
N SER A 81 -3.65 1.98 -0.32
CA SER A 81 -2.94 3.26 -0.29
C SER A 81 -1.72 3.26 -1.21
N LEU A 82 -1.00 2.13 -1.30
CA LEU A 82 0.15 2.00 -2.19
C LEU A 82 -0.26 2.04 -3.66
N VAL A 83 -1.31 1.31 -4.04
CA VAL A 83 -1.85 1.35 -5.41
C VAL A 83 -2.41 2.74 -5.74
N ALA A 84 -3.19 3.32 -4.83
CA ALA A 84 -3.73 4.67 -4.99
C ALA A 84 -2.60 5.70 -5.13
N PHE A 85 -1.54 5.59 -4.33
CA PHE A 85 -0.37 6.45 -4.46
C PHE A 85 0.32 6.25 -5.83
N GLY A 86 0.55 5.02 -6.26
CA GLY A 86 1.12 4.73 -7.58
C GLY A 86 0.28 5.26 -8.74
N ALA A 87 -1.05 5.24 -8.59
CA ALA A 87 -2.00 5.71 -9.60
C ALA A 87 -2.23 7.23 -9.59
N LEU A 88 -2.18 7.86 -8.41
CA LEU A 88 -2.68 9.22 -8.18
C LEU A 88 -1.61 10.24 -7.77
N ALA A 89 -0.45 9.80 -7.28
CA ALA A 89 0.60 10.72 -6.86
C ALA A 89 1.17 11.46 -8.08
N PRO A 90 1.10 12.80 -8.10
CA PRO A 90 1.57 13.57 -9.23
C PRO A 90 3.09 13.55 -9.31
N ASP A 91 3.60 13.69 -10.51
CA ASP A 91 5.03 13.92 -10.70
C ASP A 91 5.40 15.38 -10.44
N VAL A 92 6.53 15.59 -9.76
CA VAL A 92 7.03 16.92 -9.38
C VAL A 92 7.62 17.65 -10.60
N ALA A 93 8.10 16.89 -11.60
CA ALA A 93 8.78 17.44 -12.79
C ALA A 93 7.84 18.31 -13.66
N ASP A 94 6.55 17.94 -13.71
CA ASP A 94 5.55 18.62 -14.55
C ASP A 94 4.69 19.64 -13.78
N GLY A 95 5.12 20.04 -12.58
CA GLY A 95 4.45 21.10 -11.81
C GLY A 95 3.03 20.74 -11.35
N ALA A 96 2.85 19.54 -10.79
CA ALA A 96 1.59 19.03 -10.22
C ALA A 96 0.42 18.90 -11.22
N ARG A 97 0.70 18.84 -12.54
CA ARG A 97 -0.33 18.84 -13.60
C ARG A 97 -0.81 17.46 -14.04
N TRP A 98 -0.13 16.39 -13.64
CA TRP A 98 -0.30 15.09 -14.27
C TRP A 98 -0.43 13.93 -13.28
N VAL A 99 -1.40 13.06 -13.54
CA VAL A 99 -1.76 11.89 -12.73
C VAL A 99 -1.72 10.64 -13.62
N PRO A 100 -0.98 9.58 -13.25
CA PRO A 100 -0.80 8.39 -14.10
C PRO A 100 -2.10 7.74 -14.61
N ILE A 101 -3.16 7.71 -13.78
CA ILE A 101 -4.42 7.09 -14.19
C ILE A 101 -5.15 7.87 -15.30
N PHE A 102 -4.93 9.19 -15.44
CA PHE A 102 -5.55 9.96 -16.51
C PHE A 102 -4.97 9.64 -17.88
N ASP A 103 -3.68 9.25 -17.94
CA ASP A 103 -3.05 8.75 -19.17
C ASP A 103 -3.68 7.42 -19.61
N LEU A 104 -3.91 6.49 -18.68
CA LEU A 104 -4.59 5.22 -18.95
C LEU A 104 -6.03 5.41 -19.43
N LEU A 105 -6.72 6.43 -18.93
CA LEU A 105 -8.09 6.76 -19.29
C LEU A 105 -8.18 7.68 -20.53
N GLY A 106 -7.04 8.09 -21.12
CA GLY A 106 -7.00 8.99 -22.27
C GLY A 106 -7.53 10.41 -21.98
N VAL A 107 -7.60 10.80 -20.70
CA VAL A 107 -8.15 12.09 -20.27
C VAL A 107 -7.06 13.15 -20.24
N ARG A 108 -7.11 14.12 -21.15
CA ARG A 108 -6.28 15.33 -21.07
C ARG A 108 -6.93 16.31 -20.10
N ALA A 109 -6.43 16.39 -18.87
CA ALA A 109 -6.90 17.38 -17.90
C ALA A 109 -6.63 18.81 -18.43
N ARG A 110 -7.71 19.57 -18.71
CA ARG A 110 -7.63 20.96 -19.20
C ARG A 110 -7.26 21.97 -18.11
N HIS A 111 -7.29 21.58 -16.83
CA HIS A 111 -6.96 22.44 -15.70
C HIS A 111 -6.00 21.76 -14.73
N PRO A 112 -5.01 22.50 -14.18
CA PRO A 112 -4.08 21.96 -13.20
C PRO A 112 -4.83 21.78 -11.87
N ILE A 113 -5.37 20.59 -11.63
CA ILE A 113 -5.87 20.22 -10.30
C ILE A 113 -4.63 20.02 -9.42
N ARG A 114 -4.56 20.69 -8.27
CA ARG A 114 -3.48 20.54 -7.28
C ARG A 114 -3.51 19.14 -6.66
N MET A 115 -2.93 18.18 -7.36
CA MET A 115 -2.87 16.77 -6.98
C MET A 115 -1.74 16.48 -5.98
N ASP A 116 -0.91 17.48 -5.67
CA ASP A 116 0.18 17.40 -4.71
C ASP A 116 -0.34 17.12 -3.29
N ILE A 117 -1.46 17.75 -2.92
CA ILE A 117 -2.15 17.49 -1.65
C ILE A 117 -2.65 16.04 -1.60
N VAL A 118 -3.22 15.54 -2.70
CA VAL A 118 -3.74 14.16 -2.79
C VAL A 118 -2.61 13.15 -2.60
N GLY A 119 -1.47 13.33 -3.30
CA GLY A 119 -0.29 12.49 -3.13
C GLY A 119 0.23 12.47 -1.68
N ARG A 120 0.26 13.63 -1.01
CA ARG A 120 0.66 13.72 0.41
C ARG A 120 -0.31 13.02 1.35
N VAL A 121 -1.62 13.20 1.14
CA VAL A 121 -2.66 12.53 1.95
C VAL A 121 -2.60 11.02 1.78
N LEU A 122 -2.41 10.53 0.54
CA LEU A 122 -2.24 9.10 0.26
C LEU A 122 -0.96 8.54 0.89
N GLY A 123 0.16 9.26 0.79
CA GLY A 123 1.42 8.88 1.43
C GLY A 123 1.32 8.86 2.96
N ALA A 124 0.69 9.86 3.57
CA ALA A 124 0.44 9.90 5.01
C ALA A 124 -0.51 8.75 5.45
N GLY A 125 -1.56 8.50 4.68
CA GLY A 125 -2.47 7.38 4.91
C GLY A 125 -1.77 6.03 4.85
N TYR A 126 -0.85 5.85 3.90
CA TYR A 126 0.00 4.67 3.81
C TYR A 126 0.88 4.50 5.06
N LEU A 127 1.56 5.57 5.50
CA LEU A 127 2.42 5.51 6.69
C LEU A 127 1.64 5.21 7.97
N LEU A 128 0.45 5.78 8.13
CA LEU A 128 -0.45 5.48 9.25
C LEU A 128 -0.92 4.02 9.22
N ALA A 129 -1.33 3.52 8.05
CA ALA A 129 -1.73 2.13 7.87
C ALA A 129 -0.57 1.16 8.15
N LEU A 130 0.65 1.51 7.73
CA LEU A 130 1.85 0.72 7.98
C LEU A 130 2.18 0.67 9.47
N GLY A 131 2.18 1.81 10.16
CA GLY A 131 2.37 1.88 11.61
C GLY A 131 1.33 1.05 12.36
N TRP A 132 0.06 1.15 11.96
CA TRP A 132 -1.02 0.34 12.51
C TRP A 132 -0.78 -1.16 12.26
N THR A 133 -0.39 -1.55 11.04
CA THR A 133 -0.07 -2.95 10.69
C THR A 133 1.05 -3.48 11.59
N ALA A 134 2.14 -2.72 11.75
CA ALA A 134 3.28 -3.13 12.57
C ALA A 134 2.89 -3.31 14.05
N VAL A 135 2.10 -2.39 14.61
CA VAL A 135 1.61 -2.48 15.99
C VAL A 135 0.73 -3.72 16.18
N ARG A 136 -0.24 -3.95 15.29
CA ARG A 136 -1.15 -5.10 15.39
C ARG A 136 -0.42 -6.42 15.19
N PHE A 137 0.49 -6.48 14.23
CA PHE A 137 1.33 -7.64 14.00
C PHE A 137 2.16 -7.99 15.25
N ARG A 138 2.78 -6.99 15.88
CA ARG A 138 3.55 -7.19 17.12
C ARG A 138 2.69 -7.70 18.28
N ILE A 139 1.47 -7.20 18.42
CA ILE A 139 0.53 -7.66 19.45
C ILE A 139 0.17 -9.14 19.22
N GLU A 140 -0.17 -9.52 17.99
CA GLU A 140 -0.52 -10.92 17.68
C GLU A 140 0.68 -11.86 17.80
N ALA A 141 1.87 -11.44 17.36
CA ALA A 141 3.10 -12.23 17.50
C ALA A 141 3.46 -12.48 18.97
N ARG A 142 3.30 -11.49 19.86
CA ARG A 142 3.50 -11.66 21.31
C ARG A 142 2.48 -12.60 21.92
N ALA A 143 1.22 -12.49 21.53
CA ALA A 143 0.17 -13.39 22.00
C ALA A 143 0.39 -14.84 21.55
N ALA A 144 1.05 -15.05 20.40
CA ALA A 144 1.43 -16.37 19.91
C ALA A 144 2.67 -16.96 20.61
N ALA A 145 3.63 -16.14 21.02
CA ALA A 145 4.85 -16.58 21.70
C ALA A 145 4.69 -16.87 23.20
N GLY A 146 3.62 -16.37 23.82
CA GLY A 146 3.29 -16.66 25.23
C GLY A 146 2.42 -17.91 25.43
N ARG A 147 2.19 -18.70 24.37
CA ARG A 147 1.51 -20.00 24.39
C ARG A 147 2.52 -21.09 24.09
#